data_AF-A0A7L0N8S6-F1
#
_entry.id   AF-A0A7L0N8S6-F1
#
_cell.length_a   1.000
_cell.length_b   1.000
_cell.length_c   1.000
_cell.angle_alpha   90.00
_cell.angle_beta   90.00
_cell.angle_gamma   90.00
#
_symmetry.space_group_name_H-M   'P 1'
#
loop_
_entity.id
_entity.type
_entity.pdbx_description
1 polymer ?
#
loop_
_entity_poly.entity_id
_entity_poly.type
_entity_poly.pdbx_seq_one_letter_code
_entity_poly.pdbx_strand_id
1 'polypeptide(L)'
;LLLVFCSLKAALAFPNSSPLLNPSWGSGDHLMHLYTDTERNSFHLQIDADGYVDGVPHQTIYSALMIKSEGAGSVIITGVKSGRYLCMDMRGNIFGSHYFSQEDCVFTHRTLENGYDVYQSPKHSFLVSLGRVKGAFSPGTNPPPYSQFLSRRNEIPLFRFHTPEPHRNTRSADVDPTDPHQVLVPQKKTSGLGAALQQEGDSSHMPREPVRINQNDVVDPDDPHAMMDARRYPSPRFYITT
;
A
#
# COMPACT_ATOMS: atom_id res chain seq x y z
N LEU A 1 7.64 51.06 8.77
CA LEU A 1 7.08 49.94 7.99
C LEU A 1 8.16 48.87 7.84
N LEU A 2 8.11 47.79 8.62
CA LEU A 2 8.99 46.64 8.46
C LEU A 2 8.17 45.51 7.84
N LEU A 3 8.43 45.21 6.57
CA LEU A 3 7.79 44.12 5.84
C LEU A 3 8.48 42.81 6.24
N VAL A 4 7.77 41.98 7.02
CA VAL A 4 8.18 40.60 7.31
C VAL A 4 7.76 39.74 6.13
N PHE A 5 8.73 39.27 5.34
CA PHE A 5 8.51 38.25 4.31
C PHE A 5 8.33 36.89 4.99
N CYS A 6 7.09 36.51 5.28
CA CYS A 6 6.76 35.16 5.69
C CYS A 6 6.81 34.25 4.47
N SER A 7 7.90 33.51 4.32
CA SER A 7 8.03 32.49 3.28
C SER A 7 7.17 31.27 3.66
N LEU A 8 5.91 31.24 3.23
CA LEU A 8 5.09 30.02 3.29
C LEU A 8 5.69 28.99 2.33
N LYS A 9 6.57 28.13 2.84
CA LYS A 9 6.88 26.86 2.15
C LYS A 9 5.77 25.88 2.50
N ALA A 10 4.73 25.85 1.69
CA ALA A 10 3.80 24.73 1.69
C ALA A 10 4.55 23.48 1.20
N ALA A 11 5.04 22.65 2.13
CA ALA A 11 5.54 21.34 1.80
C ALA A 11 4.33 20.42 1.57
N LEU A 12 4.00 20.20 0.30
CA LEU A 12 3.07 19.14 -0.07
C LEU A 12 3.75 17.80 0.19
N ALA A 13 3.07 16.89 0.90
CA ALA A 13 3.49 15.50 0.89
C ALA A 13 3.51 15.00 -0.57
N PHE A 14 4.63 14.45 -0.99
CA PHE A 14 4.81 13.97 -2.37
C PHE A 14 3.83 12.82 -2.66
N PRO A 15 3.29 12.72 -3.89
CA PRO A 15 2.30 11.72 -4.25
C PRO A 15 2.84 10.27 -4.26
N ASN A 16 4.14 10.08 -4.05
CA ASN A 16 4.79 8.77 -4.08
C ASN A 16 5.38 8.44 -2.70
N SER A 17 4.54 7.91 -1.81
CA SER A 17 4.82 7.57 -0.40
C SER A 17 5.64 6.30 -0.25
N SER A 18 6.72 6.21 -1.01
CA SER A 18 7.45 5.00 -1.30
C SER A 18 8.78 4.98 -0.52
N PRO A 19 8.94 4.22 0.58
CA PRO A 19 10.18 4.19 1.37
C PRO A 19 11.40 3.68 0.61
N LEU A 20 11.21 2.87 -0.43
CA LEU A 20 12.31 2.43 -1.29
C LEU A 20 12.72 3.47 -2.35
N LEU A 21 11.85 4.44 -2.66
CA LEU A 21 12.09 5.40 -3.75
C LEU A 21 12.43 6.81 -3.25
N ASN A 22 12.15 7.11 -1.97
CA ASN A 22 12.47 8.40 -1.39
C ASN A 22 13.84 8.32 -0.69
N PRO A 23 14.90 8.96 -1.21
CA PRO A 23 16.22 8.95 -0.59
C PRO A 23 16.24 9.63 0.79
N SER A 24 15.26 10.50 1.12
CA SER A 24 15.12 11.03 2.48
C SER A 24 14.57 10.01 3.50
N TRP A 25 14.01 8.90 3.04
CA TRP A 25 13.52 7.77 3.85
C TRP A 25 14.48 6.56 3.80
N GLY A 26 15.64 6.76 3.16
CA GLY A 26 16.53 5.77 2.53
C GLY A 26 17.25 4.75 3.40
N SER A 27 16.80 4.48 4.62
CA SER A 27 17.20 3.32 5.40
C SER A 27 15.99 2.85 6.20
N GLY A 28 15.51 1.63 5.96
CA GLY A 28 14.41 1.02 6.73
C GLY A 28 14.65 1.00 8.24
N ASP A 29 15.89 1.21 8.68
CA ASP A 29 16.33 1.36 10.07
C ASP A 29 15.73 2.59 10.79
N HIS A 30 15.18 3.55 10.03
CA HIS A 30 14.57 4.76 10.59
C HIS A 30 13.04 4.64 10.77
N LEU A 31 12.44 3.51 10.37
CA LEU A 31 11.01 3.28 10.54
C LEU A 31 10.72 2.73 11.93
N MET A 32 9.80 3.35 12.64
CA MET A 32 9.33 2.87 13.93
C MET A 32 7.81 2.81 14.00
N HIS A 33 7.32 2.11 15.02
CA HIS A 33 5.92 2.05 15.38
C HIS A 33 5.78 2.60 16.80
N LEU A 34 4.89 3.57 16.98
CA LEU A 34 4.56 4.11 18.30
C LEU A 34 3.58 3.15 18.99
N TYR A 35 4.10 2.34 19.90
CA TYR A 35 3.33 1.37 20.69
C TYR A 35 2.83 2.02 21.97
N THR A 36 1.56 1.82 22.32
CA THR A 36 0.99 2.27 23.59
C THR A 36 0.21 1.12 24.21
N ASP A 37 0.26 1.01 25.52
CA ASP A 37 -0.46 0.00 26.28
C ASP A 37 -1.15 0.59 27.50
N THR A 38 -2.12 -0.19 27.97
CA THR A 38 -2.84 0.00 29.21
C THR A 38 -3.00 -1.36 29.85
N GLU A 39 -3.57 -1.43 31.06
CA GLU A 39 -3.85 -2.70 31.73
C GLU A 39 -4.77 -3.65 30.93
N ARG A 40 -5.53 -3.12 29.96
CA ARG A 40 -6.51 -3.89 29.20
C ARG A 40 -6.02 -4.27 27.81
N ASN A 41 -5.55 -3.26 27.07
CA ASN A 41 -5.27 -3.37 25.64
C ASN A 41 -3.98 -2.66 25.28
N SER A 42 -3.37 -3.08 24.18
CA SER A 42 -2.22 -2.43 23.56
C SER A 42 -2.39 -2.26 22.06
N PHE A 43 -1.81 -1.19 21.54
CA PHE A 43 -1.99 -0.75 20.15
C PHE A 43 -0.73 -0.08 19.61
N HIS A 44 -0.57 -0.10 18.31
CA HIS A 44 0.34 0.76 17.56
C HIS A 44 -0.47 1.86 16.88
N LEU A 45 0.01 3.10 16.95
CA LEU A 45 -0.61 4.22 16.23
C LEU A 45 -0.54 3.96 14.72
N GLN A 46 -1.68 4.04 14.06
CA GLN A 46 -1.83 3.86 12.62
C GLN A 46 -2.41 5.11 11.97
N ILE A 47 -1.87 5.49 10.80
CA ILE A 47 -2.39 6.57 9.97
C ILE A 47 -2.83 5.98 8.63
N ASP A 48 -4.13 5.83 8.46
CA ASP A 48 -4.72 5.20 7.28
C ASP A 48 -4.62 6.06 6.03
N ALA A 49 -4.89 5.45 4.87
CA ALA A 49 -4.81 6.11 3.56
C ALA A 49 -5.76 7.31 3.42
N ASP A 50 -6.90 7.27 4.11
CA ASP A 50 -7.92 8.33 4.15
C ASP A 50 -7.57 9.46 5.15
N GLY A 51 -6.59 9.23 6.03
CA GLY A 51 -6.17 10.17 7.08
C GLY A 51 -6.84 9.92 8.42
N TYR A 52 -7.62 8.86 8.57
CA TYR A 52 -8.07 8.42 9.89
C TYR A 52 -6.88 7.91 10.72
N VAL A 53 -6.95 8.10 12.04
CA VAL A 53 -5.90 7.70 12.97
C VAL A 53 -6.50 6.82 14.05
N ASP A 54 -5.98 5.60 14.16
CA ASP A 54 -6.46 4.60 15.11
C ASP A 54 -5.32 3.74 15.68
N GLY A 55 -5.72 2.71 16.43
CA GLY A 55 -4.81 1.78 17.10
C GLY A 55 -4.98 0.37 16.58
N VAL A 56 -3.88 -0.25 16.17
CA VAL A 56 -3.83 -1.65 15.70
C VAL A 56 -3.00 -2.54 16.62
N PRO A 57 -3.41 -3.79 16.90
CA PRO A 57 -2.72 -4.65 17.87
C PRO A 57 -1.33 -5.10 17.42
N HIS A 58 -1.07 -5.12 16.11
CA HIS A 58 0.19 -5.57 15.51
C HIS A 58 0.73 -4.52 14.55
N GLN A 59 2.03 -4.58 14.25
CA GLN A 59 2.64 -3.71 13.24
C GLN A 59 1.99 -3.96 11.86
N THR A 60 1.64 -2.87 11.20
CA THR A 60 1.07 -2.80 9.85
C THR A 60 1.90 -1.84 9.01
N ILE A 61 1.75 -1.90 7.67
CA ILE A 61 2.40 -0.92 6.79
C ILE A 61 1.91 0.52 7.07
N TYR A 62 0.68 0.70 7.56
CA TYR A 62 0.09 2.00 7.88
C TYR A 62 0.46 2.53 9.28
N SER A 63 0.91 1.67 10.19
CA SER A 63 1.46 2.06 11.49
C SER A 63 2.97 2.30 11.48
N ALA A 64 3.63 2.13 10.33
CA ALA A 64 5.02 2.50 10.17
C ALA A 64 5.15 4.02 10.04
N LEU A 65 5.88 4.61 10.98
CA LEU A 65 6.05 6.04 11.12
C LEU A 65 7.52 6.40 10.92
N MET A 66 7.73 7.58 10.36
CA MET A 66 9.01 8.27 10.38
C MET A 66 8.88 9.47 11.32
N ILE A 67 9.77 9.53 12.31
CA ILE A 67 9.84 10.65 13.27
C ILE A 67 11.10 11.46 12.96
N LYS A 68 10.90 12.71 12.55
CA LYS A 68 11.99 13.63 12.23
C LYS A 68 12.06 14.73 13.27
N SER A 69 13.25 14.99 13.81
CA SER A 69 13.47 16.14 14.69
C SER A 69 13.46 17.45 13.89
N GLU A 70 12.76 18.46 14.42
CA GLU A 70 12.70 19.81 13.87
C GLU A 70 13.55 20.82 14.69
N GLY A 71 14.14 20.37 15.81
CA GLY A 71 14.92 21.21 16.73
C GLY A 71 14.19 21.50 18.04
N ALA A 72 14.95 21.86 19.08
CA ALA A 72 14.42 22.16 20.43
C ALA A 72 13.49 21.08 21.04
N GLY A 73 13.73 19.81 20.74
CA GLY A 73 12.88 18.70 21.19
C GLY A 73 11.54 18.60 20.46
N SER A 74 11.33 19.36 19.39
CA SER A 74 10.16 19.23 18.53
C SER A 74 10.38 18.17 17.45
N VAL A 75 9.30 17.49 17.08
CA VAL A 75 9.30 16.41 16.09
C VAL A 75 8.12 16.53 15.14
N ILE A 76 8.33 16.00 13.94
CA ILE A 76 7.30 15.77 12.92
C ILE A 76 7.13 14.26 12.77
N ILE A 77 5.89 13.79 12.89
CA ILE A 77 5.55 12.37 12.77
C ILE A 77 4.84 12.17 11.43
N THR A 78 5.35 11.25 10.60
CA THR A 78 4.83 11.00 9.25
C THR A 78 4.48 9.52 9.07
N GLY A 79 3.25 9.22 8.64
CA GLY A 79 2.84 7.89 8.19
C GLY A 79 3.46 7.57 6.83
N VAL A 80 4.33 6.58 6.79
CA VAL A 80 5.16 6.29 5.61
C VAL A 80 4.31 5.78 4.47
N LYS A 81 3.42 4.81 4.74
CA LYS A 81 2.56 4.23 3.71
C LYS A 81 1.48 5.20 3.22
N SER A 82 0.88 5.95 4.13
CA SER A 82 -0.17 6.92 3.77
C SER A 82 0.40 8.21 3.19
N GLY A 83 1.67 8.55 3.45
CA GLY A 83 2.27 9.82 3.04
C GLY A 83 1.61 11.02 3.72
N ARG A 84 1.18 10.84 4.97
CA ARG A 84 0.44 11.85 5.75
C ARG A 84 1.22 12.23 7.00
N TYR A 85 1.22 13.51 7.31
CA TYR A 85 1.69 14.04 8.59
C TYR A 85 0.64 13.78 9.66
N LEU A 86 1.06 13.34 10.85
CA LEU A 86 0.19 13.37 12.02
C LEU A 86 0.00 14.83 12.43
N CYS A 87 -1.25 15.26 12.52
CA CYS A 87 -1.61 16.60 12.93
C CYS A 87 -2.69 16.55 14.02
N MET A 88 -2.88 17.66 14.71
CA MET A 88 -3.83 17.79 15.82
C MET A 88 -4.72 19.02 15.64
N ASP A 89 -6.02 18.85 15.87
CA ASP A 89 -6.98 19.95 15.87
C ASP A 89 -7.06 20.66 17.24
N MET A 90 -7.81 21.76 17.28
CA MET A 90 -8.02 22.54 18.51
C MET A 90 -8.75 21.80 19.63
N ARG A 91 -9.33 20.63 19.36
CA ARG A 91 -10.02 19.77 20.34
C ARG A 91 -9.12 18.63 20.82
N GLY A 92 -7.87 18.56 20.34
CA GLY A 92 -6.93 17.49 20.65
C GLY A 92 -7.16 16.20 19.86
N ASN A 93 -7.99 16.22 18.81
CA ASN A 93 -8.13 15.07 17.92
C ASN A 93 -6.94 15.02 16.97
N ILE A 94 -6.40 13.82 16.80
CA ILE A 94 -5.30 13.56 15.88
C ILE A 94 -5.83 13.02 14.56
N PHE A 95 -5.22 13.44 13.46
CA PHE A 95 -5.61 13.05 12.10
C PHE A 95 -4.39 13.09 11.16
N GLY A 96 -4.49 12.42 10.01
CA GLY A 96 -3.47 12.40 8.97
C GLY A 96 -3.73 13.43 7.87
N SER A 97 -2.81 14.38 7.66
CA SER A 97 -2.88 15.39 6.60
C SER A 97 -1.79 15.24 5.55
N HIS A 98 -2.11 15.42 4.26
CA HIS A 98 -1.09 15.58 3.22
C HIS A 98 -0.44 16.97 3.20
N TYR A 99 -1.10 17.96 3.82
CA TYR A 99 -0.62 19.33 3.89
C TYR A 99 0.02 19.56 5.24
N PHE A 100 1.30 19.93 5.23
CA PHE A 100 2.02 20.25 6.45
C PHE A 100 1.60 21.62 7.01
N SER A 101 1.24 21.64 8.30
CA SER A 101 1.00 22.85 9.09
C SER A 101 1.98 22.85 10.26
N GLN A 102 2.82 23.89 10.35
CA GLN A 102 3.77 24.06 11.44
C GLN A 102 3.08 24.06 12.82
N GLU A 103 1.88 24.62 12.86
CA GLU A 103 1.13 24.84 14.09
C GLU A 103 0.42 23.58 14.59
N ASP A 104 0.02 22.70 13.67
CA ASP A 104 -0.86 21.57 13.97
C ASP A 104 -0.15 20.22 13.83
N CYS A 105 0.94 20.12 13.06
CA CYS A 105 1.64 18.87 12.73
C CYS A 105 3.02 18.72 13.39
N VAL A 106 3.35 19.63 14.31
CA VAL A 106 4.60 19.63 15.08
C VAL A 106 4.28 19.37 16.54
N PHE A 107 5.04 18.47 17.16
CA PHE A 107 4.85 18.08 18.55
C PHE A 107 6.14 18.24 19.35
N THR A 108 6.03 18.71 20.59
CA THR A 108 7.13 18.62 21.56
C THR A 108 7.22 17.17 22.03
N HIS A 109 8.36 16.54 21.82
CA HIS A 109 8.70 15.22 22.34
C HIS A 109 9.34 15.34 23.72
N ARG A 110 8.94 14.48 24.65
CA ARG A 110 9.57 14.32 25.97
C ARG A 110 9.57 12.86 26.37
N THR A 111 10.68 12.41 26.93
CA THR A 111 10.76 11.11 27.59
C THR A 111 10.47 11.28 29.07
N LEU A 112 9.51 10.50 29.58
CA LEU A 112 9.12 10.48 30.98
C LEU A 112 10.09 9.64 31.83
N GLU A 113 9.99 9.76 33.16
CA GLU A 113 10.85 9.03 34.11
C GLU A 113 10.70 7.50 34.00
N ASN A 114 9.55 7.01 33.56
CA ASN A 114 9.29 5.60 33.32
C ASN A 114 9.82 5.09 31.97
N GLY A 115 10.50 5.93 31.18
CA GLY A 115 11.08 5.59 29.88
C GLY A 115 10.13 5.65 28.69
N TYR A 116 8.85 6.02 28.90
CA TYR A 116 7.90 6.23 27.80
C TYR A 116 8.01 7.64 27.24
N ASP A 117 7.72 7.78 25.95
CA ASP A 117 7.66 9.05 25.26
C ASP A 117 6.25 9.62 25.26
N VAL A 118 6.16 10.95 25.38
CA VAL A 118 4.93 11.71 25.18
C VAL A 118 5.15 12.77 24.10
N TYR A 119 4.10 13.05 23.34
CA TYR A 119 4.10 14.03 22.26
C TYR A 119 3.00 15.05 22.52
N GLN A 120 3.36 16.33 22.66
CA GLN A 120 2.42 17.39 23.01
C GLN A 120 2.36 18.45 21.91
N SER A 121 1.14 18.86 21.51
CA SER A 121 1.00 20.01 20.61
C SER A 121 1.38 21.30 21.35
N PRO A 122 2.36 22.09 20.85
CA PRO A 122 2.70 23.38 21.47
C PRO A 122 1.54 24.39 21.43
N LYS A 123 0.73 24.33 20.38
CA LYS A 123 -0.41 25.24 20.16
C LYS A 123 -1.64 24.82 20.96
N HIS A 124 -2.01 23.54 20.89
CA HIS A 124 -3.25 23.04 21.47
C HIS A 124 -3.10 22.52 22.89
N SER A 125 -1.86 22.40 23.38
CA SER A 125 -1.48 21.90 24.72
C SER A 125 -1.88 20.45 25.04
N PHE A 126 -2.66 19.77 24.18
CA PHE A 126 -3.04 18.37 24.34
C PHE A 126 -1.91 17.40 23.96
N LEU A 127 -1.92 16.24 24.63
CA LEU A 127 -1.09 15.09 24.24
C LEU A 127 -1.70 14.35 23.05
N VAL A 128 -0.82 13.82 22.19
CA VAL A 128 -1.18 12.78 21.23
C VAL A 128 -1.70 11.58 22.01
N SER A 129 -2.89 11.11 21.67
CA SER A 129 -3.54 9.99 22.35
C SER A 129 -4.51 9.28 21.44
N LEU A 130 -4.48 7.94 21.45
CA LEU A 130 -5.49 7.10 20.80
C LEU A 130 -6.79 7.00 21.64
N GLY A 131 -6.74 7.44 22.90
CA GLY A 131 -7.88 7.45 23.80
C GLY A 131 -8.91 8.52 23.46
N ARG A 132 -10.15 8.34 23.92
CA ARG A 132 -11.21 9.35 23.80
C ARG A 132 -10.97 10.56 24.69
N VAL A 133 -10.34 10.36 25.85
CA VAL A 133 -10.03 11.42 26.80
C VAL A 133 -8.79 12.16 26.32
N LYS A 134 -8.96 13.44 25.98
CA LYS A 134 -7.86 14.32 25.62
C LYS A 134 -7.46 15.13 26.85
N GLY A 135 -6.16 15.19 27.14
CA GLY A 135 -5.63 15.91 28.29
C GLY A 135 -4.35 16.62 27.96
N ALA A 136 -4.13 17.76 28.60
CA ALA A 136 -2.86 18.45 28.57
C ALA A 136 -1.85 17.77 29.48
N PHE A 137 -0.57 17.92 29.19
CA PHE A 137 0.49 17.45 30.07
C PHE A 137 0.94 18.57 31.01
N SER A 138 0.72 18.37 32.30
CA SER A 138 1.38 19.14 33.36
C SER A 138 2.55 18.35 33.94
N PRO A 139 3.71 18.98 34.20
CA PRO A 139 4.80 18.33 34.92
C PRO A 139 4.32 17.76 36.26
N GLY A 140 4.66 16.50 36.55
CA GLY A 140 4.29 15.83 37.81
C GLY A 140 2.90 15.18 37.85
N THR A 141 2.09 15.30 36.79
CA THR A 141 0.83 14.56 36.68
C THR A 141 0.96 13.38 35.73
N ASN A 142 0.23 12.29 36.02
CA ASN A 142 0.15 11.15 35.12
C ASN A 142 -0.58 11.55 33.82
N PRO A 143 -0.04 11.21 32.63
CA PRO A 143 -0.71 11.48 31.37
C PRO A 143 -1.97 10.59 31.23
N PRO A 144 -2.92 11.00 30.37
CA PRO A 144 -4.13 10.22 30.14
C PRO A 144 -3.82 8.87 29.47
N PRO A 145 -4.72 7.87 29.56
CA PRO A 145 -4.54 6.58 28.91
C PRO A 145 -4.23 6.70 27.42
N TYR A 146 -3.45 5.77 26.88
CA TYR A 146 -3.05 5.73 25.47
C TYR A 146 -2.28 6.95 24.95
N SER A 147 -1.65 7.72 25.86
CA SER A 147 -0.87 8.94 25.51
C SER A 147 0.63 8.80 25.75
N GLN A 148 1.04 7.66 26.34
CA GLN A 148 2.42 7.27 26.53
C GLN A 148 2.78 6.25 25.47
N PHE A 149 3.91 6.46 24.80
CA PHE A 149 4.34 5.63 23.67
C PHE A 149 5.73 5.07 23.89
N LEU A 150 5.94 3.85 23.43
CA LEU A 150 7.22 3.21 23.28
C LEU A 150 7.55 3.10 21.79
N SER A 151 8.70 3.64 21.39
CA SER A 151 9.16 3.54 20.01
C SER A 151 9.68 2.13 19.71
N ARG A 152 8.93 1.35 18.93
CA ARG A 152 9.31 0.00 18.51
C ARG A 152 9.93 0.01 17.11
N ARG A 153 10.98 -0.79 16.90
CA ARG A 153 11.61 -0.95 15.58
C ARG A 153 10.65 -1.62 14.60
N ASN A 154 10.73 -1.23 13.33
CA ASN A 154 9.98 -1.87 12.25
C ASN A 154 10.48 -3.29 11.98
N GLU A 155 9.57 -4.26 12.05
CA GLU A 155 9.81 -5.68 11.74
C GLU A 155 9.26 -6.05 10.36
N ILE A 156 8.55 -5.13 9.68
CA ILE A 156 7.93 -5.39 8.38
C ILE A 156 8.96 -5.20 7.26
N PRO A 157 9.14 -6.19 6.37
CA PRO A 157 10.02 -6.06 5.23
C PRO A 157 9.58 -4.93 4.28
N LEU A 158 10.55 -4.10 3.84
CA LEU A 158 10.28 -2.88 3.06
C LEU A 158 9.51 -3.12 1.74
N PHE A 159 9.63 -4.30 1.12
CA PHE A 159 8.90 -4.62 -0.11
C PHE A 159 7.37 -4.62 0.08
N ARG A 160 6.87 -4.91 1.29
CA ARG A 160 5.43 -4.92 1.59
C ARG A 160 4.79 -3.54 1.52
N PHE A 161 5.58 -2.47 1.58
CA PHE A 161 5.07 -1.10 1.52
C PHE A 161 4.61 -0.69 0.11
N HIS A 162 5.07 -1.38 -0.93
CA HIS A 162 4.75 -1.05 -2.33
C HIS A 162 3.81 -2.04 -2.99
N THR A 163 3.79 -3.29 -2.54
CA THR A 163 2.90 -4.30 -3.10
C THR A 163 1.44 -3.90 -2.84
N PRO A 164 0.61 -3.71 -3.89
CA PRO A 164 -0.83 -3.61 -3.70
C PRO A 164 -1.30 -4.84 -2.93
N GLU A 165 -2.12 -4.64 -1.91
CA GLU A 165 -2.76 -5.78 -1.26
C GLU A 165 -3.50 -6.57 -2.34
N PRO A 166 -3.30 -7.90 -2.43
CA PRO A 166 -3.96 -8.70 -3.43
C PRO A 166 -5.47 -8.56 -3.23
N HIS A 167 -6.12 -7.79 -4.09
CA HIS A 167 -7.57 -7.71 -4.15
C HIS A 167 -8.06 -9.09 -4.56
N ARG A 168 -8.48 -9.88 -3.57
CA ARG A 168 -9.36 -11.03 -3.79
C ARG A 168 -10.73 -10.51 -4.18
N ASN A 169 -10.83 -9.87 -5.35
CA ASN A 169 -12.08 -9.87 -6.07
C ASN A 169 -12.38 -11.36 -6.29
N THR A 170 -13.49 -11.79 -5.72
CA THR A 170 -13.95 -13.17 -5.69
C THR A 170 -13.62 -13.85 -7.00
N ARG A 171 -12.84 -14.92 -6.89
CA ARG A 171 -12.55 -15.89 -7.96
C ARG A 171 -13.81 -16.71 -8.28
N SER A 172 -14.97 -16.06 -8.35
CA SER A 172 -16.14 -16.49 -9.11
C SER A 172 -16.06 -15.77 -10.44
N ALA A 173 -15.02 -16.08 -11.22
CA ALA A 173 -15.30 -16.25 -12.62
C ALA A 173 -16.29 -17.41 -12.68
N ASP A 174 -17.39 -17.26 -13.38
CA ASP A 174 -18.15 -18.40 -13.86
C ASP A 174 -17.14 -19.21 -14.69
N VAL A 175 -16.50 -20.20 -14.06
CA VAL A 175 -15.41 -20.96 -14.67
C VAL A 175 -16.09 -21.88 -15.65
N ASP A 176 -16.01 -21.56 -16.94
CA ASP A 176 -16.43 -22.47 -17.99
C ASP A 176 -15.65 -23.79 -17.78
N PRO A 177 -16.32 -24.92 -17.49
CA PRO A 177 -15.65 -26.21 -17.30
C PRO A 177 -14.89 -26.66 -18.54
N THR A 178 -15.15 -26.06 -19.70
CA THR A 178 -14.48 -26.33 -20.97
C THR A 178 -13.17 -25.53 -21.14
N ASP A 179 -12.97 -24.44 -20.40
CA ASP A 179 -11.73 -23.65 -20.38
C ASP A 179 -11.40 -23.16 -18.96
N PRO A 180 -10.98 -24.07 -18.06
CA PRO A 180 -10.67 -23.74 -16.67
C PRO A 180 -9.48 -22.77 -16.52
N HIS A 181 -8.71 -22.58 -17.59
CA HIS A 181 -7.55 -21.68 -17.63
C HIS A 181 -7.82 -20.37 -18.37
N GLN A 182 -9.03 -20.16 -18.92
CA GLN A 182 -9.43 -18.97 -19.68
C GLN A 182 -8.43 -18.61 -20.81
N VAL A 183 -7.80 -19.61 -21.41
CA VAL A 183 -6.79 -19.42 -22.49
C VAL A 183 -7.46 -18.91 -23.76
N LEU A 184 -8.76 -19.18 -23.92
CA LEU A 184 -9.53 -18.87 -25.12
C LEU A 184 -10.22 -17.50 -25.07
N VAL A 185 -10.16 -16.77 -23.95
CA VAL A 185 -10.84 -15.47 -23.82
C VAL A 185 -10.12 -14.41 -24.66
N PRO A 186 -10.73 -13.86 -25.73
CA PRO A 186 -10.13 -12.77 -26.48
C PRO A 186 -10.12 -11.52 -25.60
N GLN A 187 -8.99 -10.83 -25.51
CA GLN A 187 -8.90 -9.56 -24.77
C GLN A 187 -9.93 -8.57 -25.30
N LYS A 188 -10.98 -8.30 -24.50
CA LYS A 188 -11.94 -7.22 -24.79
C LYS A 188 -11.20 -5.88 -24.71
N LYS A 189 -10.97 -5.26 -25.87
CA LYS A 189 -10.60 -3.85 -25.95
C LYS A 189 -11.71 -3.02 -25.30
N THR A 190 -11.33 -2.18 -24.35
CA THR A 190 -12.16 -1.12 -23.80
C THR A 190 -12.50 -0.10 -24.89
N SER A 191 -13.79 0.21 -25.05
CA SER A 191 -14.26 1.44 -25.70
C SER A 191 -15.69 1.70 -25.24
N GLY A 192 -15.91 2.87 -24.63
CA GLY A 192 -17.18 3.26 -24.03
C GLY A 192 -18.24 3.75 -25.03
N LEU A 193 -19.45 3.87 -24.48
CA LEU A 193 -20.66 4.57 -24.92
C LEU A 193 -21.33 4.17 -26.25
N GLY A 194 -22.62 3.81 -26.16
CA GLY A 194 -23.58 3.92 -27.27
C GLY A 194 -24.64 2.81 -27.28
N ALA A 195 -25.89 3.20 -27.11
CA ALA A 195 -27.07 2.34 -27.00
C ALA A 195 -27.64 1.85 -28.36
N ALA A 196 -28.58 0.91 -28.25
CA ALA A 196 -29.70 0.59 -29.15
C ALA A 196 -29.55 -0.55 -30.20
N LEU A 197 -30.24 -1.65 -29.88
CA LEU A 197 -31.23 -2.41 -30.67
C LEU A 197 -31.10 -2.58 -32.21
N GLN A 198 -31.29 -3.86 -32.58
CA GLN A 198 -32.07 -4.40 -33.71
C GLN A 198 -31.43 -4.55 -35.12
N GLN A 199 -31.36 -5.84 -35.49
CA GLN A 199 -31.92 -6.44 -36.71
C GLN A 199 -30.97 -6.86 -37.84
N GLU A 200 -31.36 -8.00 -38.41
CA GLU A 200 -30.78 -8.93 -39.37
C GLU A 200 -30.14 -8.37 -40.65
N GLY A 201 -29.31 -9.22 -41.30
CA GLY A 201 -29.24 -9.24 -42.76
C GLY A 201 -27.88 -9.51 -43.39
N ASP A 202 -27.69 -10.77 -43.80
CA ASP A 202 -27.15 -11.20 -45.10
C ASP A 202 -25.65 -11.09 -45.49
N SER A 203 -25.09 -12.30 -45.68
CA SER A 203 -24.09 -12.79 -46.64
C SER A 203 -23.07 -11.86 -47.33
N SER A 204 -21.79 -12.27 -47.27
CA SER A 204 -21.03 -12.57 -48.49
C SER A 204 -19.74 -13.37 -48.21
N HIS A 205 -19.40 -14.18 -49.20
CA HIS A 205 -18.51 -15.35 -49.23
C HIS A 205 -17.13 -15.03 -49.82
N MET A 206 -16.09 -15.80 -49.45
CA MET A 206 -14.98 -16.36 -50.27
C MET A 206 -13.72 -16.69 -49.40
N PRO A 207 -12.78 -17.57 -49.81
CA PRO A 207 -12.89 -19.03 -49.81
C PRO A 207 -11.84 -19.70 -48.88
N ARG A 208 -12.13 -20.94 -48.42
CA ARG A 208 -11.18 -21.78 -47.66
C ARG A 208 -10.20 -22.48 -48.59
N GLU A 209 -8.89 -22.37 -48.31
CA GLU A 209 -7.88 -23.27 -48.87
C GLU A 209 -8.01 -24.68 -48.25
N PRO A 210 -7.85 -25.76 -49.04
CA PRO A 210 -7.91 -27.12 -48.51
C PRO A 210 -6.64 -27.47 -47.72
N VAL A 211 -6.84 -27.94 -46.48
CA VAL A 211 -5.80 -28.58 -45.67
C VAL A 211 -5.31 -29.83 -46.41
N ARG A 212 -4.01 -29.89 -46.71
CA ARG A 212 -3.36 -31.13 -47.16
C ARG A 212 -3.27 -32.10 -45.97
N ILE A 213 -4.08 -33.15 -46.00
CA ILE A 213 -3.95 -34.28 -45.09
C ILE A 213 -2.75 -35.11 -45.55
N ASN A 214 -1.72 -35.20 -44.72
CA ASN A 214 -0.59 -36.07 -44.94
C ASN A 214 -1.00 -37.50 -44.53
N GLN A 215 -0.85 -38.48 -45.42
CA GLN A 215 -1.34 -39.86 -45.19
C GLN A 215 -0.60 -40.63 -44.08
N ASN A 216 0.41 -40.01 -43.45
CA ASN A 216 1.19 -40.62 -42.39
C ASN A 216 0.67 -40.30 -40.97
N ASP A 217 -0.36 -39.46 -40.85
CA ASP A 217 -0.93 -39.03 -39.55
C ASP A 217 -2.20 -39.83 -39.16
N VAL A 218 -2.49 -40.93 -39.87
CA VAL A 218 -3.59 -41.83 -39.51
C VAL A 218 -3.12 -42.79 -38.42
N VAL A 219 -3.60 -42.58 -37.20
CA VAL A 219 -3.37 -43.49 -36.07
C VAL A 219 -4.45 -44.57 -36.09
N ASP A 220 -4.03 -45.83 -36.15
CA ASP A 220 -4.92 -47.00 -36.07
C ASP A 220 -5.49 -47.14 -34.65
N PRO A 221 -6.82 -47.19 -34.45
CA PRO A 221 -7.43 -47.27 -33.13
C PRO A 221 -7.32 -48.65 -32.46
N ASP A 222 -6.92 -49.71 -33.16
CA ASP A 222 -6.86 -51.08 -32.61
C ASP A 222 -5.45 -51.52 -32.14
N ASP A 223 -4.42 -50.68 -32.28
CA ASP A 223 -3.04 -50.96 -31.81
C ASP A 223 -2.49 -49.86 -30.87
N PRO A 224 -2.64 -50.00 -29.55
CA PRO A 224 -2.17 -49.01 -28.59
C PRO A 224 -0.65 -49.01 -28.36
N HIS A 225 0.13 -49.89 -29.01
CA HIS A 225 1.57 -50.00 -28.77
C HIS A 225 2.46 -49.36 -29.86
N ALA A 226 1.90 -48.86 -30.96
CA ALA A 226 2.65 -48.26 -32.07
C ALA A 226 3.43 -46.96 -31.71
N MET A 227 3.19 -46.36 -30.54
CA MET A 227 3.86 -45.12 -30.13
C MET A 227 5.33 -45.31 -29.69
N MET A 228 5.76 -46.55 -29.42
CA MET A 228 7.09 -46.81 -28.85
C MET A 228 8.24 -46.83 -29.88
N ASP A 229 7.96 -46.79 -31.18
CA ASP A 229 8.97 -46.90 -32.24
C ASP A 229 9.40 -45.57 -32.89
N ALA A 230 9.00 -44.42 -32.35
CA ALA A 230 9.31 -43.10 -32.91
C ALA A 230 10.79 -42.64 -32.79
N ARG A 231 11.74 -43.54 -32.46
CA ARG A 231 13.19 -43.24 -32.48
C ARG A 231 13.81 -43.45 -33.87
N ARG A 232 13.25 -42.88 -34.95
CA ARG A 232 13.91 -42.93 -36.27
C ARG A 232 13.74 -41.70 -37.17
N TYR A 233 13.59 -40.49 -36.64
CA TYR A 233 13.85 -39.29 -37.45
C TYR A 233 14.58 -38.21 -36.65
N PRO A 234 15.86 -37.90 -36.97
CA PRO A 234 16.56 -36.77 -36.36
C PRO A 234 15.99 -35.45 -36.89
N SER A 235 15.63 -34.55 -35.99
CA SER A 235 15.15 -33.20 -36.35
C SER A 235 16.22 -32.40 -37.10
N PRO A 236 15.87 -31.59 -38.11
CA PRO A 236 16.84 -30.78 -38.84
C PRO A 236 17.44 -29.69 -37.94
N ARG A 237 18.77 -29.67 -37.79
CA ARG A 237 19.50 -28.54 -37.22
C ARG A 237 19.65 -27.45 -38.27
N PHE A 238 19.05 -26.28 -38.02
CA PHE A 238 19.33 -25.08 -38.80
C PHE A 238 20.61 -24.41 -38.26
N TYR A 239 21.64 -24.28 -39.10
CA TYR A 239 22.81 -23.45 -38.84
C TYR A 239 22.55 -22.07 -39.47
N ILE A 240 22.74 -21.00 -38.70
CA ILE A 240 22.78 -19.63 -39.21
C ILE A 240 24.20 -19.40 -39.74
N THR A 241 24.34 -19.07 -41.01
CA THR A 241 25.59 -18.59 -41.60
C THR A 241 25.59 -17.06 -41.57
N THR A 242 26.72 -16.49 -41.15
CA THR A 242 27.08 -15.07 -41.20
C THR A 242 27.43 -14.62 -42.60
#